data_AF-A0A932LXD7-F1
#
_entry.id   AF-A0A932LXD7-F1
#
_cell.length_a   1.000
_cell.length_b   1.000
_cell.length_c   1.000
_cell.angle_alpha   90.00
_cell.angle_beta   90.00
_cell.angle_gamma   90.00
#
_symmetry.space_group_name_H-M   'P 1'
#
loop_
_entity.id
_entity.type
_entity.pdbx_description
1 polymer ?
#
loop_
_entity_poly.entity_id
_entity_poly.type
_entity_poly.pdbx_seq_one_letter_code
_entity_poly.pdbx_strand_id
1 'polypeptide(L)'
;MRPSWTLRQLLALLRGLAIMVALFWVLILFQLGPAFVRGGFTALRDQIVRVATAGVPPDHWDIAITRMYEALGAIAIVGLFLYKAQRYLGRKLSSQRESWNRP
;
A
#
# COMPACT_ATOMS: atom_id res chain seq x y z
N MET A 1 -7.18 17.19 -27.66
CA MET A 1 -7.42 17.02 -26.20
C MET A 1 -6.15 17.40 -25.45
N ARG A 2 -6.19 18.37 -24.51
CA ARG A 2 -4.97 18.91 -23.88
C ARG A 2 -4.34 17.86 -22.92
N PRO A 3 -3.14 17.32 -23.20
CA PRO A 3 -2.52 16.22 -22.43
C PRO A 3 -2.29 16.51 -20.95
N SER A 4 -2.24 17.79 -20.58
CA SER A 4 -2.00 18.24 -19.21
C SER A 4 -3.19 18.04 -18.27
N TRP A 5 -4.41 17.90 -18.78
CA TRP A 5 -5.61 17.72 -17.96
C TRP A 5 -5.80 16.25 -17.56
N THR A 6 -5.60 15.33 -18.51
CA THR A 6 -5.64 13.88 -18.26
C THR A 6 -4.52 13.42 -17.31
N LEU A 7 -3.31 13.97 -17.41
CA LEU A 7 -2.25 13.69 -16.43
C LEU A 7 -2.60 14.15 -15.01
N ARG A 8 -3.27 15.30 -14.87
CA ARG A 8 -3.70 15.81 -13.55
C ARG A 8 -4.80 14.95 -12.94
N GLN A 9 -5.78 14.52 -13.75
CA GLN A 9 -6.81 13.58 -13.29
C GLN A 9 -6.22 12.23 -12.89
N LEU A 10 -5.30 11.68 -13.69
CA LEU A 10 -4.62 10.43 -13.36
C LEU A 10 -3.83 10.56 -12.04
N LEU A 11 -3.14 11.68 -11.83
CA LEU A 11 -2.45 11.94 -10.57
C LEU A 11 -3.41 12.06 -9.38
N ALA A 12 -4.57 12.68 -9.56
CA ALA A 12 -5.59 12.78 -8.52
C ALA A 12 -6.17 11.41 -8.16
N LEU A 13 -6.46 10.56 -9.16
CA LEU A 13 -6.90 9.19 -8.95
C LEU A 13 -5.85 8.35 -8.23
N LEU A 14 -4.58 8.43 -8.67
CA LEU A 14 -3.47 7.75 -8.00
C LEU A 14 -3.26 8.25 -6.56
N ARG A 15 -3.51 9.54 -6.28
CA ARG A 15 -3.51 10.08 -4.91
C ARG A 15 -4.63 9.53 -4.07
N GLY A 16 -5.87 9.51 -4.57
CA GLY A 16 -6.99 8.92 -3.85
C GLY A 16 -6.72 7.45 -3.50
N LEU A 17 -6.25 6.67 -4.47
CA LEU A 17 -5.92 5.26 -4.26
C LEU A 17 -4.76 5.06 -3.28
N ALA A 18 -3.70 5.86 -3.38
CA ALA A 18 -2.58 5.77 -2.44
C ALA A 18 -3.00 6.13 -1.01
N ILE A 19 -3.90 7.11 -0.83
CA ILE A 19 -4.44 7.45 0.49
C ILE A 19 -5.24 6.26 1.04
N MET A 20 -6.10 5.63 0.23
CA MET A 20 -6.83 4.43 0.66
C MET A 20 -5.88 3.31 1.10
N VAL A 21 -4.85 3.02 0.29
CA VAL A 21 -3.83 2.00 0.62
C VAL A 21 -3.05 2.38 1.87
N ALA A 22 -2.68 3.65 2.05
CA ALA A 22 -1.98 4.12 3.23
C ALA A 22 -2.84 4.01 4.49
N LEU A 23 -4.12 4.40 4.43
CA LEU A 23 -5.07 4.24 5.53
C LEU A 23 -5.23 2.77 5.91
N PHE A 24 -5.32 1.89 4.91
CA PHE A 24 -5.37 0.45 5.15
C PHE A 24 -4.12 -0.06 5.88
N TRP A 25 -2.92 0.38 5.47
CA TRP A 25 -1.68 0.08 6.20
C TRP A 25 -1.66 0.63 7.62
N VAL A 26 -2.17 1.84 7.84
CA VAL A 26 -2.27 2.41 9.19
C VAL A 26 -3.15 1.54 10.08
N LEU A 27 -4.29 1.05 9.58
CA LEU A 27 -5.16 0.15 10.34
C LEU A 27 -4.47 -1.18 10.67
N ILE A 28 -3.75 -1.78 9.70
CA ILE A 28 -2.96 -2.99 9.94
C ILE A 28 -1.90 -2.73 11.01
N LEU A 29 -1.14 -1.65 10.89
CA LEU A 29 -0.09 -1.29 11.85
C LEU A 29 -0.67 -0.93 13.22
N PHE A 30 -1.86 -0.35 13.29
CA PHE A 30 -2.54 -0.09 14.56
C PHE A 30 -2.93 -1.40 15.25
N GLN A 31 -3.38 -2.40 14.48
CA GLN A 31 -3.74 -3.71 15.02
C GLN A 31 -2.51 -4.55 15.43
N LEU A 32 -1.41 -4.45 14.67
CA LEU A 32 -0.21 -5.28 14.82
C LEU A 32 0.91 -4.60 15.63
N GLY A 33 0.92 -3.28 15.67
CA GLY A 33 1.93 -2.45 16.34
C GLY A 33 2.05 -2.71 17.83
N PRO A 34 0.95 -2.86 18.60
CA PRO A 34 1.02 -3.22 20.01
C PRO A 34 1.71 -4.56 20.25
N ALA A 35 1.50 -5.56 19.37
CA ALA A 35 2.18 -6.85 19.47
C ALA A 35 3.68 -6.73 19.19
N PHE A 36 4.04 -5.92 18.19
CA PHE A 36 5.44 -5.64 17.87
C PHE A 36 6.17 -4.89 19.00
N VAL A 37 5.54 -3.88 19.61
CA VAL A 37 6.15 -3.11 20.71
C VAL A 37 6.32 -3.96 21.97
N ARG A 38 5.38 -4.87 22.27
CA ARG A 38 5.42 -5.68 23.50
C ARG A 38 6.29 -6.93 23.40
N GLY A 39 6.40 -7.54 22.23
CA GLY A 39 7.06 -8.85 22.07
C GLY A 39 7.86 -9.01 20.78
N GLY A 40 8.14 -7.91 20.08
CA GLY A 40 8.98 -7.89 18.89
C GLY A 40 8.40 -8.66 17.70
N PHE A 41 9.29 -9.14 16.84
CA PHE A 41 8.92 -9.82 15.60
C PHE A 41 8.19 -11.14 15.82
N THR A 42 8.51 -11.86 16.90
CA THR A 42 7.89 -13.14 17.24
C THR A 42 6.42 -12.96 17.63
N ALA A 43 6.12 -11.99 18.50
CA ALA A 43 4.74 -11.68 18.89
C ALA A 43 3.90 -11.13 17.72
N LEU A 44 4.54 -10.36 16.84
CA LEU A 44 3.91 -9.93 15.58
C LEU A 44 3.52 -11.13 14.71
N ARG A 45 4.42 -12.09 14.53
CA ARG A 45 4.17 -13.32 13.77
C ARG A 45 3.00 -14.12 14.36
N ASP A 46 2.99 -14.32 15.67
CA ASP A 46 1.93 -15.06 16.35
C ASP A 46 0.57 -14.36 16.23
N GLN A 47 0.55 -13.03 16.29
CA GLN A 47 -0.65 -12.23 16.06
C GLN A 47 -1.16 -12.41 14.62
N ILE A 48 -0.28 -12.39 13.61
CA ILE A 48 -0.65 -12.62 12.20
C ILE A 48 -1.21 -14.02 12.01
N VAL A 49 -0.55 -15.05 12.56
CA VAL A 49 -1.01 -16.44 12.49
C VAL A 49 -2.39 -16.56 13.12
N ARG A 50 -2.59 -15.99 14.31
CA ARG A 50 -3.88 -16.00 15.01
C ARG A 50 -4.99 -15.34 14.18
N VAL A 51 -4.71 -14.21 13.52
CA VAL A 51 -5.70 -13.53 12.66
C VAL A 51 -5.98 -14.34 11.40
N ALA A 52 -4.96 -14.97 10.81
CA ALA A 52 -5.11 -15.79 9.61
C ALA A 52 -5.90 -17.08 9.86
N THR A 53 -5.76 -17.68 11.04
CA THR A 53 -6.46 -18.92 11.40
C THR A 53 -7.82 -18.68 12.09
N ALA A 54 -8.16 -17.42 12.40
CA ALA A 54 -9.42 -17.07 13.04
C ALA A 54 -10.61 -17.48 12.15
N GLY A 55 -11.37 -18.49 12.59
CA GLY A 55 -12.54 -19.00 11.87
C GLY A 55 -12.21 -19.95 10.72
N VAL A 56 -10.94 -20.36 10.55
CA VAL A 56 -10.51 -21.32 9.53
C VAL A 56 -10.37 -22.71 10.15
N PRO A 57 -10.88 -23.79 9.51
CA PRO A 57 -10.66 -25.15 9.97
C PRO A 57 -9.16 -25.50 10.06
N PRO A 58 -8.73 -26.30 11.05
CA PRO A 58 -7.32 -26.65 11.25
C PRO A 58 -6.62 -27.21 10.01
N ASP A 59 -7.34 -27.98 9.19
CA ASP A 59 -6.82 -28.58 7.96
C ASP A 59 -6.35 -27.55 6.91
N HIS A 60 -6.75 -26.28 7.05
CA HIS A 60 -6.47 -25.21 6.10
C HIS A 60 -5.62 -24.07 6.68
N TRP A 61 -5.06 -24.23 7.89
CA TRP A 61 -4.30 -23.18 8.55
C TRP A 61 -3.05 -22.76 7.76
N ASP A 62 -2.28 -23.71 7.23
CA ASP A 62 -1.10 -23.41 6.41
C ASP A 62 -1.45 -22.58 5.16
N ILE A 63 -2.58 -22.91 4.53
CA ILE A 63 -3.06 -22.18 3.35
C ILE A 63 -3.48 -20.77 3.77
N ALA A 64 -4.25 -20.63 4.84
CA ALA A 64 -4.71 -19.32 5.30
C ALA A 64 -3.56 -18.40 5.74
N ILE A 65 -2.57 -18.94 6.44
CA ILE A 65 -1.36 -18.22 6.86
C ILE A 65 -0.57 -17.76 5.62
N THR A 66 -0.34 -18.66 4.67
CA THR A 66 0.35 -18.34 3.41
C THR A 66 -0.38 -17.23 2.65
N ARG A 67 -1.71 -17.36 2.48
CA ARG A 67 -2.53 -16.36 1.80
C ARG A 67 -2.50 -14.99 2.49
N MET A 68 -2.46 -14.97 3.82
CA MET A 68 -2.32 -13.73 4.58
C MET A 68 -0.98 -13.04 4.28
N TYR A 69 0.14 -13.79 4.27
CA TYR A 69 1.44 -13.23 3.91
C TYR A 69 1.50 -12.76 2.46
N GLU A 70 0.93 -13.54 1.53
CA GLU A 70 0.81 -13.13 0.12
C GLU A 70 0.01 -11.83 -0.01
N ALA A 71 -1.11 -11.71 0.68
CA ALA A 71 -1.94 -10.51 0.64
C ALA A 71 -1.20 -9.29 1.21
N LEU A 72 -0.54 -9.43 2.37
CA LEU A 72 0.27 -8.36 2.96
C LEU A 72 1.42 -7.94 2.02
N GLY A 73 2.10 -8.91 1.41
CA GLY A 73 3.17 -8.67 0.43
C GLY A 73 2.65 -7.95 -0.83
N ALA A 74 1.55 -8.42 -1.40
CA ALA A 74 0.93 -7.83 -2.58
C ALA A 74 0.50 -6.37 -2.33
N ILE A 75 -0.12 -6.10 -1.19
CA ILE A 75 -0.55 -4.74 -0.82
C ILE A 75 0.65 -3.82 -0.57
N ALA A 76 1.76 -4.33 -0.03
CA ALA A 76 3.00 -3.58 0.09
C ALA A 76 3.57 -3.19 -1.28
N ILE A 77 3.59 -4.15 -2.21
CA ILE A 77 4.06 -3.92 -3.59
C ILE A 77 3.18 -2.89 -4.30
N VAL A 78 1.86 -3.00 -4.17
CA VAL A 78 0.91 -2.02 -4.73
C VAL A 78 1.18 -0.63 -4.15
N GLY A 79 1.36 -0.51 -2.84
CA GLY A 79 1.70 0.76 -2.19
C GLY A 79 2.99 1.38 -2.76
N LEU A 80 4.05 0.57 -2.91
CA LEU A 80 5.32 1.02 -3.48
C LEU A 80 5.17 1.46 -4.95
N PHE A 81 4.41 0.71 -5.73
CA PHE A 81 4.13 1.02 -7.13
C PHE A 81 3.39 2.36 -7.25
N LEU A 82 2.34 2.56 -6.45
CA LEU A 82 1.58 3.81 -6.41
C LEU A 82 2.47 5.00 -6.04
N TYR A 83 3.32 4.85 -5.03
CA TYR A 83 4.28 5.88 -4.64
C TYR A 83 5.24 6.25 -5.79
N LYS A 84 5.82 5.25 -6.46
CA LYS A 84 6.70 5.50 -7.62
C LYS A 84 5.96 6.14 -8.78
N ALA A 85 4.75 5.69 -9.09
CA ALA A 85 3.92 6.24 -10.16
C ALA A 85 3.58 7.72 -9.92
N GLN A 86 3.19 8.06 -8.69
CA GLN A 86 2.95 9.45 -8.28
C GLN A 86 4.21 10.32 -8.39
N ARG A 87 5.35 9.83 -7.90
CA ARG A 87 6.63 10.55 -7.96
C ARG A 87 7.09 10.76 -9.40
N TYR A 88 6.87 9.79 -10.28
CA TYR A 88 7.18 9.91 -11.70
C TYR A 88 6.28 10.94 -12.38
N LEU A 89 4.95 10.84 -12.20
CA LEU A 89 3.99 11.78 -12.81
C LEU A 89 4.15 13.20 -12.29
N GLY A 90 4.45 13.38 -11.00
CA GLY A 90 4.75 14.68 -10.42
C GLY A 90 5.97 15.34 -11.08
N ARG A 91 7.07 14.60 -11.23
CA ARG A 91 8.28 15.09 -11.93
C ARG A 91 8.02 15.42 -13.40
N LYS A 92 7.21 14.60 -14.09
CA LYS A 92 6.87 14.81 -15.50
C LYS A 92 6.01 16.06 -15.68
N LEU A 93 5.06 16.32 -14.78
CA LEU A 93 4.24 17.53 -14.81
C LEU A 93 5.03 18.80 -14.49
N SER A 94 6.00 18.74 -13.58
CA SER A 94 6.85 19.89 -13.27
C SER A 94 7.76 20.25 -14.45
N SER A 95 8.38 19.27 -15.11
CA SER A 95 9.26 19.54 -16.26
C SER A 95 8.49 20.11 -17.46
N GLN A 96 7.26 19.64 -17.71
CA GLN A 96 6.42 20.14 -18.79
C GLN A 96 5.94 21.58 -18.56
N ARG A 97 5.74 21.97 -17.29
CA ARG A 97 5.37 23.35 -16.92
C ARG A 97 6.55 24.29 -17.11
N GLU A 98 7.76 23.82 -16.82
CA GLU A 98 9.00 24.59 -16.95
C GLU A 98 9.39 24.80 -18.41
N SER A 99 9.17 23.83 -19.30
CA SER A 99 9.39 24.00 -20.74
C SER A 99 8.42 24.98 -21.40
N TRP A 100 7.21 25.13 -20.85
CA TRP A 100 6.20 26.07 -21.36
C TRP A 100 6.42 27.52 -20.89
N ASN A 101 7.27 27.72 -19.88
CA ASN A 101 7.57 29.01 -19.28
C ASN A 101 8.91 29.61 -19.76
N ARG A 102 9.60 28.94 -20.69
CA ARG A 102 10.76 29.52 -21.37
C ARG A 102 10.24 30.39 -22.54
N PRO A 103 10.54 31.69 -22.56
CA PRO A 103 10.16 32.59 -23.65
C PRO A 103 10.83 32.22 -24.97
#